data_AF-A0A5J4DU36-F1
#
_entry.id   AF-A0A5J4DU36-F1
#
_cell.length_a   1.000
_cell.length_b   1.000
_cell.length_c   1.000
_cell.angle_alpha   90.00
_cell.angle_beta   90.00
_cell.angle_gamma   90.00
#
_symmetry.space_group_name_H-M   'P 1'
#
loop_
_entity.id
_entity.type
_entity.pdbx_description
1 polymer ?
#
loop_
_entity_poly.entity_id
_entity_poly.type
_entity_poly.pdbx_seq_one_letter_code
_entity_poly.pdbx_strand_id
1 'polypeptide(L)'
;MSLEELRKKVLYQNSIEIWIGASKEKNIDWYDTENYKKFIAFLLQNNLNMKQMSICFDESDTVSEGGHSKKRFANKLAEFKDENSACYSIKLIDANIELIRKFEL
;
A
#
# COMPACT_ATOMS: atom_id res chain seq x y z
N MET A 1 -11.12 -2.65 -2.06
CA MET A 1 -11.73 -2.06 -0.86
C MET A 1 -11.18 -0.65 -0.71
N SER A 2 -12.00 0.33 -0.35
CA SER A 2 -11.56 1.67 0.01
C SER A 2 -10.82 1.68 1.35
N LEU A 3 -10.19 2.81 1.72
CA LEU A 3 -9.48 2.93 3.00
C LEU A 3 -10.43 2.74 4.20
N GLU A 4 -11.67 3.22 4.06
CA GLU A 4 -12.73 3.08 5.07
C GLU A 4 -13.15 1.60 5.26
N GLU A 5 -13.27 0.85 4.16
CA GLU A 5 -13.57 -0.57 4.21
C GLU A 5 -12.42 -1.38 4.83
N LEU A 6 -11.17 -1.02 4.52
CA LEU A 6 -9.98 -1.65 5.10
C LEU A 6 -9.91 -1.41 6.61
N ARG A 7 -10.16 -0.17 7.06
CA ARG A 7 -10.18 0.21 8.49
C ARG A 7 -11.20 -0.58 9.29
N LYS A 8 -12.38 -0.86 8.72
CA LYS A 8 -13.45 -1.64 9.37
C LYS A 8 -13.07 -3.10 9.61
N LYS A 9 -12.17 -3.68 8.78
CA LYS A 9 -11.73 -5.07 8.91
C LYS A 9 -10.60 -5.23 9.93
N VAL A 10 -9.58 -4.38 9.81
CA VAL A 10 -8.41 -4.42 10.72
C VAL A 10 -7.77 -3.04 10.78
N LEU A 11 -7.37 -2.65 11.98
CA LEU A 11 -6.86 -1.30 12.25
C LEU A 11 -5.46 -1.07 11.67
N TYR A 12 -4.62 -2.11 11.63
CA TYR A 12 -3.30 -2.07 11.01
C TYR A 12 -3.36 -2.81 9.69
N GLN A 13 -3.03 -2.12 8.63
CA GLN A 13 -2.97 -2.68 7.28
C GLN A 13 -1.56 -2.57 6.73
N ASN A 14 -1.21 -3.48 5.83
CA ASN A 14 0.02 -3.36 5.09
C ASN A 14 -0.11 -2.23 4.04
N SER A 15 1.01 -1.58 3.74
CA SER A 15 1.06 -0.43 2.85
C SER A 15 0.61 -0.74 1.41
N ILE A 16 0.69 -2.00 0.97
CA ILE A 16 0.20 -2.43 -0.35
C ILE A 16 -1.33 -2.44 -0.38
N GLU A 17 -2.00 -2.98 0.66
CA GLU A 17 -3.47 -2.91 0.76
C GLU A 17 -3.95 -1.46 0.79
N ILE A 18 -3.23 -0.61 1.52
CA ILE A 18 -3.53 0.82 1.61
C ILE A 18 -3.37 1.50 0.26
N TRP A 19 -2.27 1.22 -0.45
CA TRP A 19 -2.03 1.73 -1.80
C TRP A 19 -3.13 1.30 -2.78
N ILE A 20 -3.54 0.03 -2.75
CA ILE A 20 -4.64 -0.48 -3.56
C ILE A 20 -5.94 0.26 -3.23
N GLY A 21 -6.23 0.48 -1.95
CA GLY A 21 -7.42 1.21 -1.52
C GLY A 21 -7.41 2.69 -1.94
N ALA A 22 -6.29 3.38 -1.75
CA ALA A 22 -6.11 4.76 -2.17
C ALA A 22 -6.17 4.92 -3.69
N SER A 23 -5.53 4.01 -4.43
CA SER A 23 -5.56 3.98 -5.90
C SER A 23 -6.97 3.75 -6.43
N LYS A 24 -7.74 2.85 -5.80
CA LYS A 24 -9.15 2.63 -6.15
C LYS A 24 -10.01 3.87 -5.92
N GLU A 25 -9.82 4.59 -4.81
CA GLU A 25 -10.51 5.85 -4.53
C GLU A 25 -10.19 6.94 -5.58
N LYS A 26 -8.99 6.91 -6.16
CA LYS A 26 -8.49 7.89 -7.14
C LYS A 26 -8.56 7.43 -8.61
N ASN A 27 -9.08 6.23 -8.89
CA ASN A 27 -9.09 5.61 -10.23
C ASN A 27 -7.69 5.49 -10.88
N ILE A 28 -6.68 5.17 -10.07
CA ILE A 28 -5.29 4.99 -10.49
C ILE A 28 -4.98 3.48 -10.59
N ASP A 29 -4.14 3.09 -11.56
CA ASP A 29 -3.61 1.73 -11.58
C ASP A 29 -2.57 1.53 -10.47
N TRP A 30 -2.85 0.61 -9.57
CA TRP A 30 -2.02 0.36 -8.40
C TRP A 30 -0.81 -0.52 -8.72
N TYR A 31 -0.77 -1.17 -9.90
CA TYR A 31 0.25 -2.17 -10.23
C TYR A 31 1.58 -1.56 -10.69
N ASP A 32 1.61 -0.24 -10.85
CA ASP A 32 2.82 0.52 -11.13
C ASP A 32 3.71 0.65 -9.87
N THR A 33 4.90 0.08 -9.94
CA THR A 33 5.85 0.06 -8.82
C THR A 33 6.48 1.43 -8.54
N GLU A 34 6.60 2.30 -9.54
CA GLU A 34 7.16 3.64 -9.35
C GLU A 34 6.19 4.53 -8.57
N ASN A 35 4.91 4.47 -8.91
CA ASN A 35 3.83 5.18 -8.21
C ASN A 35 3.72 4.73 -6.75
N TYR A 36 3.83 3.43 -6.49
CA TYR A 36 3.91 2.93 -5.11
C TYR A 36 5.14 3.47 -4.37
N LYS A 37 6.31 3.47 -5.01
CA LYS A 37 7.53 4.03 -4.39
C LYS A 37 7.38 5.52 -4.07
N LYS A 38 6.79 6.31 -4.96
CA LYS A 38 6.43 7.71 -4.70
C LYS A 38 5.47 7.84 -3.51
N PHE A 39 4.48 6.96 -3.45
CA PHE A 39 3.54 6.91 -2.33
C PHE A 39 4.25 6.65 -1.00
N ILE A 40 5.11 5.63 -0.91
CA ILE A 40 5.89 5.36 0.31
C ILE A 40 6.80 6.54 0.67
N ALA A 41 7.51 7.11 -0.31
CA ALA A 41 8.34 8.28 -0.09
C ALA A 41 7.54 9.46 0.49
N PHE A 42 6.33 9.72 -0.03
CA PHE A 42 5.42 10.73 0.51
C PHE A 42 5.05 10.46 1.98
N LEU A 43 4.74 9.21 2.33
CA LEU A 43 4.40 8.85 3.72
C LEU A 43 5.59 9.03 4.67
N LEU A 44 6.80 8.65 4.23
CA LEU A 44 8.04 8.84 4.97
C LEU A 44 8.36 10.32 5.18
N GLN A 45 8.24 11.14 4.13
CA GLN A 45 8.45 12.59 4.19
C GLN A 45 7.47 13.29 5.14
N ASN A 46 6.25 12.76 5.28
CA ASN A 46 5.25 13.25 6.22
C ASN A 46 5.38 12.64 7.63
N ASN A 47 6.49 11.94 7.93
CA ASN A 47 6.79 11.33 9.22
C ASN A 47 5.66 10.40 9.74
N LEU A 48 4.97 9.72 8.83
CA LEU A 48 3.90 8.80 9.21
C LEU A 48 4.51 7.67 10.04
N ASN A 49 3.88 7.33 11.19
CA ASN A 49 4.34 6.22 12.01
C ASN A 49 4.12 4.89 11.29
N MET A 50 5.18 4.39 10.69
CA MET A 50 5.20 3.18 9.87
C MET A 50 6.21 2.21 10.44
N LYS A 51 5.87 0.92 10.47
CA LYS A 51 6.81 -0.16 10.84
C LYS A 51 7.08 -1.02 9.64
N GLN A 52 8.34 -1.07 9.20
CA GLN A 52 8.73 -1.97 8.12
C GLN A 52 8.43 -3.42 8.52
N MET A 53 7.84 -4.16 7.61
CA MET A 53 7.45 -5.56 7.82
C MET A 53 8.00 -6.43 6.69
N SER A 54 8.46 -7.62 7.03
CA SER A 54 8.74 -8.66 6.04
C SER A 54 7.41 -9.21 5.57
N ILE A 55 7.01 -8.94 4.33
CA ILE A 55 5.77 -9.50 3.81
C ILE A 55 6.00 -10.95 3.40
N CYS A 56 5.14 -11.84 3.88
CA CYS A 56 4.98 -13.16 3.33
C CYS A 56 3.57 -13.21 2.71
N PHE A 57 3.48 -13.16 1.38
CA PHE A 57 2.22 -13.44 0.69
C PHE A 57 2.09 -14.95 0.59
N ASP A 58 1.04 -15.50 1.21
CA ASP A 58 0.69 -16.91 1.07
C ASP A 58 0.42 -17.24 -0.41
N GLU A 59 0.80 -18.44 -0.86
CA GLU A 59 0.64 -18.86 -2.26
C GLU A 59 -0.82 -18.87 -2.72
N SER A 60 -1.76 -18.85 -1.78
CA SER A 60 -3.20 -18.80 -2.02
C SER A 60 -3.73 -17.41 -2.38
N ASP A 61 -2.90 -16.36 -2.44
CA ASP A 61 -3.32 -15.00 -2.83
C ASP A 61 -3.64 -14.96 -4.33
N THR A 62 -4.89 -15.34 -4.62
CA THR A 62 -5.48 -15.41 -5.96
C THR A 62 -5.53 -14.03 -6.61
N VAL A 63 -5.50 -14.02 -7.94
CA VAL A 63 -5.63 -12.84 -8.80
C VAL A 63 -6.64 -11.84 -8.23
N SER A 64 -6.16 -10.65 -7.86
CA SER A 64 -7.01 -9.55 -7.45
C SER A 64 -7.61 -8.83 -8.66
N GLU A 65 -8.67 -8.07 -8.43
CA GLU A 65 -9.46 -7.36 -9.45
C GLU A 65 -8.57 -6.72 -10.53
N GLY A 66 -8.85 -7.02 -11.81
CA GLY A 66 -8.10 -6.52 -12.96
C GLY A 66 -7.00 -7.43 -13.50
N GLY A 67 -6.83 -8.66 -13.00
CA GLY A 67 -5.79 -9.58 -13.49
C GLY A 67 -4.43 -9.40 -12.80
N HIS A 68 -4.35 -8.47 -11.85
CA HIS A 68 -3.15 -8.18 -11.10
C HIS A 68 -3.06 -9.05 -9.84
N SER A 69 -1.88 -9.60 -9.55
CA SER A 69 -1.62 -10.37 -8.33
C SER A 69 -0.80 -9.54 -7.35
N LYS A 70 -1.29 -9.40 -6.10
CA LYS A 70 -0.58 -8.69 -5.02
C LYS A 70 0.76 -9.35 -4.72
N LYS A 71 0.82 -10.69 -4.73
CA LYS A 71 2.06 -11.47 -4.63
C LYS A 71 3.07 -11.07 -5.70
N ARG A 72 2.65 -11.03 -6.97
CA ARG A 72 3.55 -10.64 -8.08
C ARG A 72 4.01 -9.18 -7.96
N PHE A 73 3.13 -8.29 -7.53
CA PHE A 73 3.48 -6.89 -7.28
C PHE A 73 4.51 -6.75 -6.17
N ALA A 74 4.30 -7.41 -5.04
CA ALA A 74 5.23 -7.41 -3.92
C ALA A 74 6.59 -8.05 -4.26
N ASN A 75 6.59 -9.11 -5.08
CA ASN A 75 7.83 -9.71 -5.56
C ASN A 75 8.62 -8.69 -6.40
N LYS A 76 7.97 -7.96 -7.33
CA LYS A 76 8.63 -6.89 -8.08
C LYS A 76 9.22 -5.82 -7.15
N LEU A 77 8.45 -5.41 -6.14
CA LEU A 77 8.93 -4.44 -5.14
C LEU A 77 10.16 -4.96 -4.39
N ALA A 78 10.16 -6.22 -3.97
CA ALA A 78 11.29 -6.83 -3.26
C ALA A 78 12.59 -6.88 -4.08
N GLU A 79 12.53 -6.87 -5.41
CA GLU A 79 13.70 -6.85 -6.30
C GLU A 79 14.49 -5.53 -6.21
N PHE A 80 13.82 -4.41 -5.92
CA PHE A 80 14.48 -3.10 -5.88
C PHE A 80 15.34 -2.87 -4.63
N LYS A 81 15.08 -3.61 -3.54
CA LYS A 81 15.85 -3.56 -2.28
C LYS A 81 16.05 -2.15 -1.71
N ASP A 82 15.10 -1.23 -1.95
CA ASP A 82 15.14 0.14 -1.44
C ASP A 82 14.03 0.41 -0.42
N GLU A 83 14.19 1.45 0.41
CA GLU A 83 13.24 1.76 1.49
C GLU A 83 11.83 2.11 0.99
N ASN A 84 11.72 2.68 -0.22
CA ASN A 84 10.45 3.08 -0.82
C ASN A 84 9.74 1.88 -1.48
N SER A 85 10.46 0.81 -1.74
CA SER A 85 9.92 -0.48 -2.20
C SER A 85 9.54 -1.42 -1.05
N ALA A 86 9.95 -1.09 0.18
CA ALA A 86 9.64 -1.89 1.35
C ALA A 86 8.17 -1.76 1.75
N CYS A 87 7.68 -2.77 2.47
CA CYS A 87 6.32 -2.75 2.98
C CYS A 87 6.28 -2.33 4.43
N TYR A 88 5.27 -1.55 4.75
CA TYR A 88 5.06 -1.02 6.07
C TYR A 88 3.70 -1.44 6.62
N SER A 89 3.65 -1.67 7.93
CA SER A 89 2.40 -1.70 8.67
C SER A 89 2.01 -0.27 9.07
N ILE A 90 0.79 0.11 8.75
CA ILE A 90 0.26 1.45 8.96
C ILE A 90 -1.08 1.35 9.69
N LYS A 91 -1.26 2.19 10.70
CA LYS A 91 -2.52 2.30 11.43
C LYS A 91 -3.51 3.20 10.66
N LEU A 92 -4.68 2.69 10.29
CA LEU A 92 -5.73 3.45 9.61
C LEU A 92 -6.59 4.25 10.60
N ILE A 93 -6.00 5.26 11.24
CA ILE A 93 -6.72 6.31 11.99
C ILE A 93 -7.10 7.46 11.04
N ASP A 94 -8.06 8.30 11.46
CA ASP A 94 -8.57 9.42 10.66
C ASP A 94 -7.44 10.30 10.10
N ALA A 95 -6.53 10.76 10.96
CA ALA A 95 -5.39 11.59 10.55
C ALA A 95 -4.51 10.93 9.47
N ASN A 96 -4.29 9.62 9.57
CA ASN A 96 -3.49 8.88 8.59
C ASN A 96 -4.25 8.71 7.27
N ILE A 97 -5.56 8.41 7.33
CA ILE A 97 -6.40 8.30 6.13
C ILE A 97 -6.46 9.63 5.39
N GLU A 98 -6.66 10.73 6.12
CA GLU A 98 -6.64 12.08 5.55
C GLU A 98 -5.30 12.39 4.89
N LEU A 99 -4.18 12.04 5.54
CA LEU A 99 -2.84 12.21 4.97
C LEU A 99 -2.64 11.37 3.71
N ILE A 100 -3.01 10.08 3.74
CA ILE A 100 -2.91 9.17 2.59
C ILE A 100 -3.70 9.72 1.39
N ARG A 101 -4.89 10.30 1.61
CA ARG A 101 -5.72 10.87 0.54
C ARG A 101 -5.14 12.14 -0.07
N LYS A 102 -4.26 12.86 0.63
CA LYS A 102 -3.55 14.03 0.11
C LYS A 102 -2.43 13.67 -0.88
N PHE A 103 -2.07 12.39 -0.99
CA PHE A 103 -1.11 11.97 -2.00
C PHE A 103 -1.65 12.20 -3.41
N GLU A 104 -0.83 12.81 -4.27
CA GLU A 104 -1.11 13.04 -5.70
C GLU A 104 0.10 12.56 -6.52
N LEU A 105 -0.17 12.06 -7.73
CA LEU A 105 0.83 11.44 -8.61
C LEU A 105 1.58 12.46 -9.49
#